data_AF-A0A5C5WZ83-F1
#
_entry.id   AF-A0A5C5WZ83-F1
#
_cell.length_a   1.000
_cell.length_b   1.000
_cell.length_c   1.000
_cell.angle_alpha   90.00
_cell.angle_beta   90.00
_cell.angle_gamma   90.00
#
_symmetry.space_group_name_H-M   'P 1'
#
loop_
_entity.id
_entity.type
_entity.pdbx_description
1 polymer ?
#
loop_
_entity_poly.entity_id
_entity_poly.type
_entity_poly.pdbx_seq_one_letter_code
_entity_poly.pdbx_strand_id
1 'polypeptide(L)'
;MNDYDFHREENFNNLWSKVEIVRPVPYSLFTFGASDLEYYLVTDGEEADGLVEVRRGCVRVTRPLIISPHNAPPEFRNFFESEQFGGMIDFLMSRSAAFSNLKLENTQQQPELLSDNIEEVVAKLNRRLDTEEEDRVAILTAPHGLGGAAVFKYTVTRIMDSAPGNIQELRERGFLPE
;
A
#
# COMPACT_ATOMS: atom_id res chain seq x y z
N MET A 1 24.09 -8.21 12.50
CA MET A 1 23.11 -7.11 12.63
C MET A 1 23.85 -5.97 13.31
N ASN A 2 24.02 -4.82 12.67
CA ASN A 2 24.60 -3.64 13.33
C ASN A 2 23.49 -2.87 14.06
N ASP A 3 23.86 -2.07 15.06
CA ASP A 3 22.94 -1.29 15.91
C ASP A 3 21.99 -0.40 15.07
N TYR A 4 22.52 0.15 13.97
CA TYR A 4 21.78 0.96 13.00
C TYR A 4 20.65 0.18 12.29
N ASP A 5 20.87 -1.09 11.95
CA ASP A 5 19.86 -1.93 11.29
C ASP A 5 18.76 -2.34 12.26
N PHE A 6 19.12 -2.59 13.52
CA PHE A 6 18.19 -2.96 14.58
C PHE A 6 17.19 -1.82 14.88
N HIS A 7 17.67 -0.59 15.05
CA HIS A 7 16.81 0.56 15.28
C HIS A 7 15.89 0.88 14.09
N ARG A 8 16.34 0.63 12.85
CA ARG A 8 15.49 0.74 11.65
C ARG A 8 14.35 -0.28 11.66
N GLU A 9 14.64 -1.53 12.00
CA GLU A 9 13.64 -2.60 12.08
C GLU A 9 12.61 -2.36 13.19
N GLU A 10 13.05 -1.90 14.37
CA GLU A 10 12.16 -1.54 15.48
C GLU A 10 11.23 -0.38 15.11
N ASN A 11 11.77 0.68 14.49
CA ASN A 11 10.97 1.80 14.02
C ASN A 11 9.96 1.37 12.94
N PHE A 12 10.38 0.52 11.99
CA PHE A 12 9.48 -0.06 10.98
C PHE A 12 8.32 -0.81 11.64
N ASN A 13 8.61 -1.74 12.56
CA ASN A 13 7.59 -2.55 13.22
C ASN A 13 6.59 -1.69 14.01
N ASN A 14 7.09 -0.66 14.70
CA ASN A 14 6.26 0.29 15.44
C ASN A 14 5.29 1.03 14.50
N LEU A 15 5.79 1.64 13.41
CA LEU A 15 4.95 2.32 12.43
C LEU A 15 3.96 1.37 11.75
N TRP A 16 4.41 0.18 11.39
CA TRP A 16 3.60 -0.85 10.72
C TRP A 16 2.46 -1.37 11.59
N SER A 17 2.66 -1.41 12.91
CA SER A 17 1.63 -1.81 13.89
C SER A 17 0.56 -0.74 14.13
N LYS A 18 0.85 0.53 13.82
CA LYS A 18 -0.06 1.66 14.05
C LYS A 18 -1.06 1.89 12.93
N VAL A 19 -0.90 1.23 11.80
CA VAL A 19 -1.77 1.38 10.62
C VAL A 19 -2.46 0.06 10.31
N GLU A 20 -3.71 0.13 9.84
CA GLU A 20 -4.55 -1.05 9.68
C GLU A 20 -5.27 -1.06 8.32
N ILE A 21 -5.44 -2.27 7.77
CA ILE A 21 -6.27 -2.54 6.60
C ILE A 21 -7.56 -3.14 7.13
N VAL A 22 -8.56 -2.31 7.38
CA VAL A 22 -9.81 -2.73 8.04
C VAL A 22 -10.72 -3.50 7.08
N ARG A 23 -10.69 -3.14 5.79
CA ARG A 23 -11.36 -3.89 4.71
C ARG A 23 -10.32 -4.23 3.64
N PRO A 24 -9.80 -5.48 3.58
CA PRO A 24 -8.91 -5.90 2.51
C PRO A 24 -9.69 -6.24 1.25
N VAL A 25 -9.01 -6.22 0.10
CA VAL A 25 -9.55 -6.74 -1.18
C VAL A 25 -9.00 -8.14 -1.44
N PRO A 26 -9.80 -9.11 -1.94
CA PRO A 26 -9.34 -10.48 -2.14
C PRO A 26 -8.64 -10.74 -3.49
N TYR A 27 -8.50 -9.73 -4.36
CA TYR A 27 -8.04 -9.89 -5.75
C TYR A 27 -6.52 -9.82 -5.96
N SER A 28 -5.94 -10.80 -6.64
CA SER A 28 -4.52 -10.82 -7.00
C SER A 28 -4.17 -9.77 -8.06
N LEU A 29 -2.96 -9.23 -7.96
CA LEU A 29 -2.38 -8.33 -8.95
C LEU A 29 -1.97 -9.08 -10.21
N PHE A 30 -2.06 -8.39 -11.36
CA PHE A 30 -1.59 -8.94 -12.61
C PHE A 30 -0.07 -9.10 -12.64
N THR A 31 0.38 -10.20 -13.24
CA THR A 31 1.80 -10.45 -13.48
C THR A 31 2.39 -9.41 -14.43
N PHE A 32 1.63 -8.95 -15.42
CA PHE A 32 2.04 -7.91 -16.37
C PHE A 32 0.95 -6.86 -16.55
N GLY A 33 1.36 -5.64 -16.92
CA GLY A 33 0.43 -4.52 -17.10
C GLY A 33 0.20 -3.76 -15.80
N ALA A 34 -0.92 -3.06 -15.71
CA ALA A 34 -1.28 -2.23 -14.57
C ALA A 34 -2.44 -2.85 -13.78
N SER A 35 -2.34 -2.82 -12.45
CA SER A 35 -3.42 -3.11 -11.52
C SER A 35 -3.69 -1.86 -10.69
N ASP A 36 -4.97 -1.51 -10.53
CA ASP A 36 -5.39 -0.37 -9.73
C ASP A 36 -5.90 -0.87 -8.37
N LEU A 37 -5.34 -0.32 -7.31
CA LEU A 37 -5.67 -0.62 -5.93
C LEU A 37 -6.40 0.58 -5.32
N GLU A 38 -7.72 0.59 -5.48
CA GLU A 38 -8.60 1.62 -4.91
C GLU A 38 -8.67 1.48 -3.38
N TYR A 39 -8.72 2.62 -2.69
CA TYR A 39 -8.85 2.64 -1.24
C TYR A 39 -9.56 3.90 -0.74
N TYR A 40 -10.17 3.77 0.44
CA TYR A 40 -10.44 4.87 1.36
C TYR A 40 -9.38 4.88 2.46
N LEU A 41 -8.82 6.04 2.74
CA LEU A 41 -7.94 6.29 3.88
C LEU A 41 -8.69 7.15 4.88
N VAL A 42 -8.80 6.65 6.10
CA VAL A 42 -9.46 7.31 7.22
C VAL A 42 -8.39 7.60 8.29
N THR A 43 -8.20 8.87 8.64
CA THR A 43 -7.25 9.28 9.68
C THR A 43 -7.88 10.25 10.66
N ASP A 44 -7.26 10.42 11.83
CA ASP A 44 -7.52 11.61 12.64
C ASP A 44 -7.19 12.87 11.81
N GLY A 45 -7.93 13.95 12.04
CA GLY A 45 -7.66 15.27 11.47
C GLY A 45 -6.30 15.82 11.92
N GLU A 46 -5.76 16.75 11.13
CA GLU A 46 -4.49 17.43 11.45
C GLU A 46 -4.58 18.25 12.73
N GLU A 47 -5.71 18.91 12.93
CA GLU A 47 -6.00 19.69 14.13
C GLU A 47 -6.53 18.80 15.25
N ALA A 48 -6.24 19.16 16.51
CA ALA A 48 -6.79 18.48 17.68
C ALA A 48 -8.25 18.86 17.96
N ASP A 49 -9.06 18.95 16.91
CA ASP A 49 -10.48 19.33 16.95
C ASP A 49 -11.43 18.12 16.98
N GLY A 50 -10.87 16.91 16.90
CA GLY A 50 -11.63 15.66 16.92
C GLY A 50 -12.31 15.33 15.60
N LEU A 51 -11.97 16.02 14.51
CA LEU A 51 -12.44 15.66 13.18
C LEU A 51 -11.69 14.43 12.65
N VAL A 52 -12.37 13.70 11.77
CA VAL A 52 -11.81 12.59 11.01
C VAL A 52 -11.68 13.01 9.56
N GLU A 53 -10.52 12.71 8.99
CA GLU A 53 -10.22 13.00 7.60
C GLU A 53 -10.39 11.74 6.75
N VAL A 54 -11.15 11.86 5.66
CA VAL A 54 -11.39 10.77 4.72
C VAL A 54 -10.89 11.16 3.33
N ARG A 55 -10.01 10.36 2.76
CA ARG A 55 -9.54 10.49 1.37
C ARG A 55 -9.85 9.23 0.59
N ARG A 56 -10.32 9.40 -0.65
CA ARG A 56 -10.27 8.32 -1.63
C ARG A 56 -8.97 8.41 -2.40
N GLY A 57 -8.36 7.28 -2.70
CA GLY A 57 -7.18 7.21 -3.54
C GLY A 57 -7.06 5.90 -4.30
N CYS A 58 -6.03 5.86 -5.13
CA CYS A 58 -5.72 4.71 -5.96
C CYS A 58 -4.21 4.57 -6.09
N VAL A 59 -3.71 3.36 -5.82
CA VAL A 59 -2.34 2.97 -6.16
C VAL A 59 -2.36 2.19 -7.46
N ARG A 60 -1.71 2.74 -8.49
CA ARG A 60 -1.44 2.04 -9.74
C ARG A 60 -0.14 1.25 -9.62
N VAL A 61 -0.25 -0.08 -9.67
CA VAL A 61 0.87 -1.02 -9.67
C VAL A 61 1.11 -1.51 -11.09
N THR A 62 2.26 -1.13 -11.67
CA THR A 62 2.60 -1.52 -13.05
C THR A 62 3.82 -2.44 -13.08
N ARG A 63 3.69 -3.61 -13.73
CA ARG A 63 4.83 -4.43 -14.11
C ARG A 63 5.04 -4.36 -15.64
N PRO A 64 6.19 -3.85 -16.11
CA PRO A 64 6.47 -3.74 -17.54
C PRO A 64 6.64 -5.12 -18.19
N LEU A 65 6.21 -5.24 -19.45
CA LEU A 65 6.40 -6.45 -20.26
C LEU A 65 7.87 -6.68 -20.67
N ILE A 66 8.65 -5.60 -20.76
CA ILE A 66 10.09 -5.68 -21.04
C ILE A 66 10.83 -5.63 -19.70
N ILE A 67 11.31 -6.80 -19.27
CA ILE A 67 12.17 -6.94 -18.11
C ILE A 67 13.61 -6.75 -18.60
N SER A 68 14.28 -5.70 -18.12
CA SER A 68 15.70 -5.50 -18.42
C SER A 68 16.54 -6.60 -17.77
N PRO A 69 17.70 -6.99 -18.34
CA PRO A 69 18.58 -8.03 -17.77
C PRO A 69 19.09 -7.73 -16.34
N HIS A 70 18.95 -6.49 -15.89
CA HIS A 70 19.24 -6.09 -14.52
C HIS A 70 17.93 -5.84 -13.77
N ASN A 71 17.78 -6.46 -12.59
CA ASN A 71 16.71 -6.21 -11.65
C ASN A 71 16.72 -4.73 -11.27
N ALA A 72 15.91 -3.90 -11.95
CA ALA A 72 15.79 -2.51 -11.57
C ALA A 72 15.06 -2.42 -10.22
N PRO A 73 15.48 -1.51 -9.33
CA PRO A 73 14.71 -1.20 -8.14
C PRO A 73 13.33 -0.67 -8.56
N PRO A 74 12.27 -0.91 -7.79
CA PRO A 74 10.98 -0.34 -8.10
C PRO A 74 11.00 1.17 -7.96
N GLU A 75 10.12 1.80 -8.73
CA GLU A 75 9.87 3.23 -8.66
C GLU A 75 8.65 3.49 -7.78
N PHE A 76 8.77 4.40 -6.82
CA PHE A 76 7.65 4.89 -6.01
C PHE A 76 7.38 6.35 -6.34
N ARG A 77 6.12 6.70 -6.57
CA ARG A 77 5.66 8.08 -6.82
C ARG A 77 4.49 8.42 -5.91
N ASN A 78 4.57 9.57 -5.25
CA ASN A 78 3.51 10.15 -4.40
C ASN A 78 3.06 9.27 -3.21
N PHE A 79 3.92 8.39 -2.69
CA PHE A 79 3.59 7.56 -1.53
C PHE A 79 3.87 8.24 -0.19
N PHE A 80 4.90 9.09 -0.14
CA PHE A 80 5.47 9.59 1.09
C PHE A 80 5.73 11.09 0.97
N GLU A 81 5.26 11.85 1.94
CA GLU A 81 5.50 13.28 2.05
C GLU A 81 6.79 13.59 2.84
N SER A 82 7.32 12.61 3.58
CA SER A 82 8.52 12.76 4.41
C SER A 82 9.54 11.63 4.19
N GLU A 83 10.82 11.93 4.40
CA GLU A 83 11.93 10.97 4.28
C GLU A 83 11.88 9.83 5.31
N GLN A 84 11.01 9.89 6.32
CA GLN A 84 10.88 8.88 7.37
C GLN A 84 10.59 7.47 6.82
N PHE A 85 10.00 7.39 5.63
CA PHE A 85 9.60 6.13 5.01
C PHE A 85 10.69 5.51 4.10
N GLY A 86 11.76 6.24 3.80
CA GLY A 86 12.85 5.74 2.94
C GLY A 86 13.49 4.46 3.48
N GLY A 87 13.70 4.38 4.79
CA GLY A 87 14.20 3.17 5.45
C GLY A 87 13.27 1.96 5.34
N MET A 88 11.96 2.17 5.22
CA MET A 88 10.98 1.08 5.07
C MET A 88 11.03 0.46 3.67
N ILE A 89 11.21 1.29 2.65
CA ILE A 89 11.36 0.86 1.26
C ILE A 89 12.64 0.02 1.12
N ASP A 90 13.77 0.54 1.59
CA ASP A 90 15.07 -0.15 1.52
C ASP A 90 15.02 -1.52 2.20
N PHE A 91 14.39 -1.58 3.38
CA PHE A 91 14.24 -2.81 4.16
C PHE A 91 13.49 -3.89 3.36
N LEU A 92 12.33 -3.56 2.78
CA LEU A 92 11.53 -4.51 2.00
C LEU A 92 12.22 -4.90 0.68
N MET A 93 12.89 -3.93 0.03
CA MET A 93 13.59 -4.15 -1.23
C MET A 93 14.78 -5.11 -1.10
N SER A 94 15.49 -5.05 0.02
CA SER A 94 16.62 -5.95 0.28
C SER A 94 16.22 -7.43 0.39
N ARG A 95 14.93 -7.75 0.56
CA ARG A 95 14.47 -9.09 0.94
C ARG A 95 13.50 -9.77 -0.03
N SER A 96 13.03 -9.11 -1.10
CA SER A 96 12.00 -9.72 -1.96
C SER A 96 12.13 -9.38 -3.44
N ALA A 97 12.23 -10.43 -4.27
CA ALA A 97 12.17 -10.32 -5.73
C ALA A 97 10.77 -9.91 -6.24
N ALA A 98 9.73 -9.99 -5.41
CA ALA A 98 8.36 -9.64 -5.79
C ALA A 98 8.23 -8.20 -6.31
N PHE A 99 9.09 -7.31 -5.81
CA PHE A 99 9.10 -5.89 -6.14
C PHE A 99 9.92 -5.54 -7.39
N SER A 100 10.63 -6.51 -7.98
CA SER A 100 11.53 -6.22 -9.10
C SER A 100 10.78 -5.60 -10.28
N ASN A 101 11.31 -4.48 -10.78
CA ASN A 101 10.77 -3.73 -11.93
C ASN A 101 9.34 -3.18 -11.74
N LEU A 102 8.82 -3.07 -10.51
CA LEU A 102 7.50 -2.47 -10.29
C LEU A 102 7.55 -0.94 -10.38
N LYS A 103 6.52 -0.35 -10.95
CA LYS A 103 6.24 1.09 -10.84
C LYS A 103 4.98 1.27 -10.03
N LEU A 104 5.09 2.04 -8.97
CA LEU A 104 4.05 2.25 -7.98
C LEU A 104 3.74 3.75 -7.95
N GLU A 105 2.53 4.11 -8.32
CA GLU A 105 2.08 5.50 -8.34
C GLU A 105 0.81 5.64 -7.51
N ASN A 106 0.88 6.46 -6.48
CA ASN A 106 -0.27 6.77 -5.63
C ASN A 106 -0.93 8.08 -6.08
N THR A 107 -2.25 8.10 -6.12
CA THR A 107 -3.05 9.29 -6.41
C THR A 107 -4.15 9.43 -5.38
N GLN A 108 -4.34 10.64 -4.85
CA GLN A 108 -5.31 10.93 -3.79
C GLN A 108 -6.22 12.07 -4.21
N GLN A 109 -7.50 11.96 -3.85
CA GLN A 109 -8.47 13.04 -3.95
C GLN A 109 -8.35 13.99 -2.76
N GLN A 110 -8.97 15.16 -2.86
CA GLN A 110 -9.06 16.09 -1.73
C GLN A 110 -9.78 15.42 -0.56
N PRO A 111 -9.30 15.63 0.68
CA PRO A 111 -9.94 15.08 1.86
C PRO A 111 -11.29 15.72 2.15
N GLU A 112 -12.18 14.91 2.73
CA GLU A 112 -13.39 15.37 3.41
C GLU A 112 -13.17 15.28 4.92
N LEU A 113 -13.56 16.34 5.64
CA LEU A 113 -13.53 16.37 7.10
C LEU A 113 -14.90 16.03 7.67
N LEU A 114 -14.96 15.07 8.57
CA LEU A 114 -16.16 14.56 9.21
C LEU A 114 -16.08 14.74 10.72
N SER A 115 -17.20 15.01 11.37
CA SER A 115 -17.29 15.14 12.83
C SER A 115 -17.55 13.81 13.56
N ASP A 116 -17.71 12.72 12.81
CA ASP A 116 -17.85 11.37 13.37
C ASP A 116 -16.49 10.84 13.85
N ASN A 117 -16.47 9.81 14.70
CA ASN A 117 -15.23 9.09 15.02
C ASN A 117 -14.82 8.10 13.91
N ILE A 118 -13.57 7.60 13.95
CA ILE A 118 -13.01 6.71 12.93
C ILE A 118 -13.88 5.45 12.78
N GLU A 119 -14.34 4.85 13.88
CA GLU A 119 -15.12 3.62 13.86
C GLU A 119 -16.46 3.81 13.13
N GLU A 120 -17.15 4.93 13.39
CA GLU A 120 -18.40 5.30 12.73
C GLU A 120 -18.20 5.58 11.25
N VAL A 121 -17.15 6.30 10.88
CA VAL A 121 -16.80 6.56 9.47
C VAL A 121 -16.52 5.24 8.74
N VAL A 122 -15.70 4.36 9.32
CA VAL A 122 -15.38 3.05 8.75
C VAL A 122 -16.64 2.18 8.61
N ALA A 123 -17.53 2.18 9.59
CA ALA A 123 -18.79 1.45 9.52
C ALA A 123 -19.71 1.98 8.42
N LYS A 124 -19.81 3.31 8.26
CA LYS A 124 -20.58 3.96 7.17
C LYS A 124 -19.99 3.61 5.80
N LEU A 125 -18.66 3.69 5.65
CA LEU A 125 -17.96 3.32 4.40
C LEU A 125 -18.18 1.86 4.03
N ASN A 126 -18.03 0.93 4.99
CA ASN A 126 -18.29 -0.49 4.75
C ASN A 126 -19.72 -0.73 4.25
N ARG A 127 -20.72 -0.18 4.94
CA ARG A 127 -22.13 -0.32 4.53
C ARG A 127 -22.39 0.25 3.14
N ARG A 128 -21.76 1.39 2.81
CA ARG A 128 -21.88 1.99 1.47
C ARG A 128 -21.30 1.07 0.41
N LEU A 129 -20.05 0.61 0.59
CA LEU A 129 -19.38 -0.30 -0.36
C LEU A 129 -20.15 -1.61 -0.53
N ASP A 130 -20.71 -2.17 0.55
CA ASP A 130 -21.53 -3.39 0.47
C ASP A 130 -22.84 -3.15 -0.29
N THR A 131 -23.45 -1.97 -0.12
CA THR A 131 -24.70 -1.59 -0.83
C THR A 131 -24.45 -1.34 -2.32
N GLU A 132 -23.27 -0.82 -2.66
CA GLU A 132 -22.84 -0.55 -4.03
C GLU A 132 -22.23 -1.78 -4.73
N GLU A 133 -22.14 -2.92 -4.03
CA GLU A 133 -21.46 -4.14 -4.50
C GLU A 133 -19.99 -3.91 -4.89
N GLU A 134 -19.34 -2.94 -4.24
CA GLU A 134 -17.94 -2.58 -4.47
C GLU A 134 -17.01 -3.40 -3.57
N ASP A 135 -16.46 -4.47 -4.13
CA ASP A 135 -15.57 -5.41 -3.45
C ASP A 135 -14.07 -5.19 -3.76
N ARG A 136 -13.75 -4.19 -4.60
CA ARG A 136 -12.39 -3.84 -5.04
C ARG A 136 -11.81 -2.60 -4.37
N VAL A 137 -12.52 -2.05 -3.40
CA VAL A 137 -12.09 -0.86 -2.66
C VAL A 137 -11.73 -1.25 -1.24
N ALA A 138 -10.49 -0.98 -0.84
CA ALA A 138 -10.04 -1.19 0.52
C ALA A 138 -10.46 -0.04 1.45
N ILE A 139 -10.49 -0.30 2.76
CA ILE A 139 -10.58 0.74 3.79
C ILE A 139 -9.36 0.62 4.68
N LEU A 140 -8.62 1.72 4.81
CA LEU A 140 -7.38 1.84 5.56
C LEU A 140 -7.59 2.83 6.70
N THR A 141 -7.03 2.54 7.86
CA THR A 141 -6.99 3.46 9.00
C THR A 141 -5.56 3.74 9.42
N ALA A 142 -5.30 4.97 9.85
CA ALA A 142 -4.02 5.37 10.40
C ALA A 142 -4.16 6.61 11.29
N PRO A 143 -3.28 6.79 12.29
CA PRO A 143 -3.11 8.07 12.96
C PRO A 143 -2.76 9.18 11.95
N HIS A 144 -3.07 10.43 12.33
CA HIS A 144 -2.63 11.60 11.58
C HIS A 144 -1.11 11.54 11.28
N GLY A 145 -0.73 11.91 10.05
CA GLY A 145 0.65 11.85 9.56
C GLY A 145 1.16 10.46 9.13
N LEU A 146 0.40 9.37 9.37
CA LEU A 146 0.79 8.00 8.97
C LEU A 146 0.02 7.45 7.76
N GLY A 147 -0.77 8.29 7.07
CA GLY A 147 -1.56 7.89 5.92
C GLY A 147 -0.76 7.21 4.80
N GLY A 148 0.41 7.76 4.45
CA GLY A 148 1.31 7.15 3.45
C GLY A 148 1.79 5.75 3.85
N ALA A 149 2.00 5.51 5.15
CA ALA A 149 2.39 4.21 5.68
C ALA A 149 1.28 3.16 5.51
N ALA A 150 0.02 3.55 5.72
CA ALA A 150 -1.14 2.67 5.55
C ALA A 150 -1.31 2.27 4.08
N VAL A 151 -1.23 3.23 3.17
CA VAL A 151 -1.32 2.99 1.71
C VAL A 151 -0.17 2.09 1.25
N PHE A 152 1.04 2.32 1.76
CA PHE A 152 2.19 1.49 1.48
C PHE A 152 2.02 0.06 2.02
N LYS A 153 1.57 -0.10 3.27
CA LYS A 153 1.27 -1.41 3.86
C LYS A 153 0.28 -2.19 3.01
N TYR A 154 -0.82 -1.56 2.63
CA TYR A 154 -1.82 -2.15 1.74
C TYR A 154 -1.19 -2.62 0.42
N THR A 155 -0.43 -1.75 -0.24
CA THR A 155 0.24 -2.05 -1.52
C THR A 155 1.19 -3.24 -1.40
N VAL A 156 2.05 -3.23 -0.38
CA VAL A 156 3.02 -4.31 -0.11
C VAL A 156 2.31 -5.63 0.18
N THR A 157 1.25 -5.62 0.99
CA THR A 157 0.44 -6.83 1.26
C THR A 157 -0.11 -7.40 -0.05
N ARG A 158 -0.70 -6.57 -0.92
CA ARG A 158 -1.22 -7.05 -2.22
C ARG A 158 -0.15 -7.61 -3.15
N ILE A 159 1.03 -6.98 -3.18
CA ILE A 159 2.17 -7.47 -3.97
C ILE A 159 2.63 -8.83 -3.46
N MET A 160 2.79 -8.98 -2.14
CA MET A 160 3.27 -10.22 -1.53
C MET A 160 2.27 -11.36 -1.67
N ASP A 161 0.98 -11.08 -1.50
CA ASP A 161 -0.09 -12.08 -1.70
C ASP A 161 -0.17 -12.57 -3.15
N SER A 162 0.19 -11.72 -4.12
CA SER A 162 0.16 -12.04 -5.55
C SER A 162 1.47 -12.66 -6.06
N ALA A 163 2.56 -12.52 -5.29
CA ALA A 163 3.89 -12.91 -5.72
C ALA A 163 4.03 -14.40 -6.10
N PRO A 164 3.49 -15.38 -5.36
CA PRO A 164 3.63 -16.79 -5.74
C PRO A 164 3.06 -17.09 -7.14
N GLY A 165 1.87 -16.57 -7.44
CA GLY A 165 1.23 -16.73 -8.75
C GLY A 165 1.99 -15.99 -9.85
N ASN A 166 2.42 -14.74 -9.60
CA ASN A 166 3.15 -13.96 -10.59
C ASN A 166 4.53 -14.57 -10.91
N ILE A 167 5.26 -15.06 -9.91
CA ILE A 167 6.58 -15.70 -10.10
C ILE A 167 6.42 -16.99 -10.92
N GLN A 168 5.41 -17.80 -10.63
CA GLN A 168 5.12 -19.01 -11.38
C GLN A 168 4.83 -18.70 -12.86
N GLU A 169 3.98 -17.71 -13.14
CA GLU A 169 3.69 -17.29 -14.52
C GLU A 169 4.94 -16.75 -15.24
N LEU A 170 5.80 -16.01 -14.55
CA LEU A 170 7.08 -15.54 -15.12
C LEU A 170 8.00 -16.69 -15.50
N ARG A 171 8.08 -17.74 -14.67
CA ARG A 171 8.86 -18.94 -14.94
C ARG A 171 8.28 -19.72 -16.14
N GLU A 172 6.97 -19.95 -16.17
CA GLU A 172 6.28 -20.62 -17.27
C GLU A 172 6.48 -19.93 -18.63
N ARG A 173 6.63 -18.60 -18.62
CA ARG A 173 6.90 -17.80 -19.81
C ARG A 173 8.38 -17.59 -20.12
N GLY A 174 9.29 -18.20 -19.35
CA GLY A 174 10.74 -18.14 -19.58
C GLY A 174 11.41 -16.83 -19.19
N PHE A 175 10.76 -15.98 -18.37
CA PHE A 175 11.34 -14.74 -17.86
C PHE A 175 12.19 -14.93 -16.60
N LEU A 176 12.06 -16.07 -15.92
CA LEU A 176 12.84 -16.46 -14.75
C LEU A 176 13.35 -17.90 -14.90
N PRO A 177 14.52 -18.24 -14.32
CA PRO A 177 15.00 -19.62 -14.29
C PRO A 177 14.07 -20.54 -13.46
N GLU A 178 14.11 -21.83 -13.78
CA GLU A 178 13.44 -22.90 -13.02
C GLU A 178 14.02 -23.10 -11.62
#